data_AF-A0A0D2KB50-F1
#
_entry.id   AF-A0A0D2KB50-F1
#
_cell.length_a   1.000
_cell.length_b   1.000
_cell.length_c   1.000
_cell.angle_alpha   90.00
_cell.angle_beta   90.00
_cell.angle_gamma   90.00
#
_symmetry.space_group_name_H-M   'P 1'
#
loop_
_entity.id
_entity.type
_entity.pdbx_description
1 polymer ?
#
loop_
_entity_poly.entity_id
_entity_poly.type
_entity_poly.pdbx_seq_one_letter_code
_entity_poly.pdbx_strand_id
1 'polypeptide(L)'
;MSPHLASSIGLLLALLLCAGPSSPALCAAARGLLQDDQAQAQAQAQDQSQQVTVIAPGAAPGAAPAPDEVGYITSAGKSILGNDISCDQKQSDGSDAPFCRVCGGRRSVRARCDANSRCVAFDMETPDCGYLKAARGPLEPHEGFTSYAQQ
;
A
#
# COMPACT_ATOMS: atom_id res chain seq x y z
N MET A 1 -12.76 11.82 8.99
CA MET A 1 -14.00 11.21 9.52
C MET A 1 -13.81 9.70 9.47
N SER A 2 -13.52 9.07 10.61
CA SER A 2 -13.11 7.66 10.70
C SER A 2 -14.31 6.77 11.09
N PRO A 3 -14.72 5.78 10.26
CA PRO A 3 -15.82 4.88 10.60
C PRO A 3 -15.28 3.52 11.10
N HIS A 4 -14.93 3.40 12.39
CA HIS A 4 -14.50 2.11 12.96
C HIS A 4 -15.15 1.73 14.30
N LEU A 5 -16.23 2.38 14.72
CA LEU A 5 -16.83 2.15 16.06
C LEU A 5 -18.13 1.34 16.09
N ALA A 6 -18.64 0.84 14.96
CA ALA A 6 -19.97 0.19 14.93
C ALA A 6 -19.98 -1.34 15.12
N SER A 7 -18.83 -2.03 15.10
CA SER A 7 -18.82 -3.50 14.97
C SER A 7 -18.78 -4.30 16.30
N SER A 8 -18.69 -3.63 17.45
CA SER A 8 -18.44 -4.32 18.74
C SER A 8 -19.68 -4.56 19.60
N ILE A 9 -20.85 -4.04 19.21
CA ILE A 9 -22.07 -4.12 20.05
C ILE A 9 -22.86 -5.43 19.82
N GLY A 10 -22.71 -6.08 18.65
CA GLY A 10 -23.47 -7.29 18.32
C GLY A 10 -23.07 -8.54 19.12
N LEU A 11 -21.82 -8.63 19.57
CA LEU A 11 -21.29 -9.86 20.21
C LEU A 11 -21.80 -10.04 21.65
N LEU A 12 -22.14 -8.95 22.35
CA LEU A 12 -22.59 -9.02 23.75
C LEU A 12 -24.04 -9.52 23.89
N LEU A 13 -24.90 -9.36 22.88
CA LEU A 13 -26.29 -9.80 22.98
C LEU A 13 -26.45 -11.33 22.79
N ALA A 14 -25.55 -11.98 22.07
CA ALA A 14 -25.62 -13.42 21.82
C ALA A 14 -25.24 -14.28 23.05
N LEU A 15 -24.38 -13.76 23.94
CA LEU A 15 -23.93 -14.47 25.14
C LEU A 15 -24.99 -14.53 26.25
N LEU A 16 -26.00 -13.64 26.25
CA LEU A 16 -27.03 -13.62 27.30
C LEU A 16 -28.15 -14.65 27.11
N LEU A 17 -28.29 -15.29 25.94
CA LEU A 17 -29.40 -16.24 25.69
C LEU A 17 -29.11 -17.70 26.08
N CYS A 18 -27.89 -18.04 26.53
CA CYS A 18 -27.52 -19.44 26.83
C CYS A 18 -27.56 -19.81 28.34
N ALA A 19 -28.01 -18.91 29.23
CA ALA A 19 -27.96 -19.12 30.69
C ALA A 19 -29.26 -19.73 31.29
N GLY A 20 -30.14 -20.32 30.48
CA GLY A 20 -31.40 -20.92 30.94
C GLY A 20 -31.36 -22.47 31.00
N PRO A 21 -31.83 -23.12 32.08
CA PRO A 21 -31.72 -24.58 32.29
C PRO A 21 -32.72 -25.45 31.50
N SER A 22 -33.42 -24.91 30.51
CA SER A 22 -34.67 -25.54 30.02
C SER A 22 -34.61 -26.19 28.63
N SER A 23 -33.48 -26.21 27.91
CA SER A 23 -33.46 -26.79 26.55
C SER A 23 -32.05 -27.23 26.09
N PRO A 24 -31.63 -28.46 26.37
CA PRO A 24 -30.34 -28.98 25.89
C PRO A 24 -30.28 -29.19 24.37
N ALA A 25 -31.43 -29.21 23.67
CA ALA A 25 -31.50 -29.46 22.23
C ALA A 25 -31.09 -28.24 21.36
N LEU A 26 -31.27 -27.00 21.85
CA LEU A 26 -30.98 -25.79 21.07
C LEU A 26 -29.50 -25.36 21.13
N CYS A 27 -28.76 -25.75 22.17
CA CYS A 27 -27.32 -25.48 22.27
C CYS A 27 -26.46 -26.34 21.34
N ALA A 28 -26.95 -27.50 20.88
CA ALA A 28 -26.19 -28.38 19.99
C ALA A 28 -26.09 -27.81 18.55
N ALA A 29 -27.10 -27.09 18.08
CA ALA A 29 -27.12 -26.55 16.72
C ALA A 29 -26.19 -25.34 16.52
N ALA A 30 -26.01 -24.49 17.54
CA ALA A 30 -25.14 -23.31 17.45
C ALA A 30 -23.63 -23.65 17.43
N ARG A 31 -23.25 -24.82 17.96
CA ARG A 31 -21.85 -25.29 17.92
C ARG A 31 -21.42 -25.79 16.54
N GLY A 32 -22.33 -26.35 15.74
CA GLY A 32 -22.00 -26.84 14.40
C GLY A 32 -21.54 -25.73 13.44
N LEU A 33 -22.27 -24.61 13.42
CA LEU A 33 -21.99 -23.50 12.50
C LEU A 33 -20.67 -22.77 12.78
N LEU A 34 -20.17 -22.77 14.03
CA LEU A 34 -18.86 -22.18 14.35
C LEU A 34 -17.68 -23.09 13.94
N GLN A 35 -17.92 -24.39 13.74
CA GLN A 35 -16.85 -25.35 13.49
C GLN A 35 -16.56 -25.50 11.98
N ASP A 36 -17.56 -25.31 11.12
CA ASP A 36 -17.37 -25.26 9.66
C ASP A 36 -16.57 -24.02 9.22
N ASP A 37 -16.71 -22.87 9.91
CA ASP A 37 -16.00 -21.62 9.57
C ASP A 37 -14.48 -21.72 9.85
N GLN A 38 -14.08 -22.41 10.94
CA GLN A 38 -12.65 -22.63 11.22
C GLN A 38 -11.98 -23.60 10.25
N ALA A 39 -12.70 -24.58 9.70
CA ALA A 39 -12.15 -25.51 8.72
C ALA A 39 -11.84 -24.82 7.37
N GLN A 40 -12.66 -23.85 6.94
CA GLN A 40 -12.39 -23.10 5.71
C GLN A 40 -11.28 -22.06 5.87
N ALA A 41 -11.10 -21.47 7.05
CA ALA A 41 -10.01 -20.53 7.30
C ALA A 41 -8.61 -21.18 7.24
N GLN A 42 -8.48 -22.47 7.57
CA GLN A 42 -7.19 -23.18 7.50
C GLN A 42 -6.84 -23.70 6.09
N ALA A 43 -7.84 -23.99 5.25
CA ALA A 43 -7.59 -24.44 3.87
C ALA A 43 -7.04 -23.31 2.97
N GLN A 44 -7.40 -22.05 3.22
CA GLN A 44 -6.88 -20.91 2.44
C GLN A 44 -5.47 -20.45 2.87
N ALA A 45 -4.95 -20.92 3.99
CA ALA A 45 -3.59 -20.62 4.45
C ALA A 45 -2.53 -21.57 3.87
N GLN A 46 -2.92 -22.74 3.33
CA GLN A 46 -1.96 -23.70 2.77
C GLN A 46 -1.80 -23.63 1.24
N ASP A 47 -2.70 -22.95 0.54
CA ASP A 47 -2.59 -22.79 -0.93
C ASP A 47 -1.67 -21.61 -1.33
N GLN A 48 -1.38 -20.67 -0.42
CA GLN A 48 -0.45 -19.56 -0.68
C GLN A 48 1.03 -19.91 -0.51
N SER A 49 1.37 -21.12 -0.07
CA SER A 49 2.76 -21.58 0.06
C SER A 49 3.25 -22.43 -1.12
N GLN A 50 2.43 -22.63 -2.16
CA GLN A 50 2.83 -23.36 -3.39
C GLN A 50 2.83 -22.53 -4.68
N GLN A 51 2.58 -21.22 -4.62
CA GLN A 51 2.79 -20.35 -5.78
C GLN A 51 4.26 -19.91 -5.89
N VAL A 52 4.99 -20.71 -6.68
CA VAL A 52 6.01 -20.22 -7.61
C VAL A 52 7.22 -19.54 -6.98
N THR A 53 8.07 -20.35 -6.33
CA THR A 53 9.51 -20.08 -6.34
C THR A 53 10.04 -20.50 -7.72
N VAL A 54 9.90 -19.65 -8.75
CA VAL A 54 10.93 -19.65 -9.79
C VAL A 54 12.17 -19.11 -9.12
N ILE A 55 13.05 -20.01 -8.73
CA ILE A 55 14.40 -19.69 -8.29
C ILE A 55 15.10 -19.06 -9.50
N ALA A 56 15.01 -17.74 -9.62
CA ALA A 56 16.09 -16.98 -10.19
C ALA A 56 17.30 -17.13 -9.25
N PRO A 57 18.51 -17.36 -9.77
CA PRO A 57 19.67 -17.63 -8.94
C PRO A 57 20.04 -16.41 -8.08
N GLY A 58 19.96 -16.58 -6.76
CA GLY A 58 20.81 -15.93 -5.75
C GLY A 58 20.75 -14.40 -5.64
N ALA A 59 19.92 -13.88 -4.74
CA ALA A 59 20.16 -12.57 -4.13
C ALA A 59 20.90 -12.77 -2.80
N ALA A 60 22.22 -12.62 -2.83
CA ALA A 60 23.08 -12.60 -1.66
C ALA A 60 22.78 -11.37 -0.77
N PRO A 61 22.98 -11.45 0.57
CA PRO A 61 23.04 -10.28 1.43
C PRO A 61 24.30 -9.49 1.07
N GLY A 62 24.12 -8.44 0.28
CA GLY A 62 25.19 -7.69 -0.38
C GLY A 62 24.90 -7.31 -1.83
N ALA A 63 23.63 -7.30 -2.27
CA ALA A 63 23.25 -6.76 -3.57
C ALA A 63 23.80 -5.33 -3.69
N ALA A 64 24.86 -5.19 -4.49
CA ALA A 64 25.41 -3.90 -4.88
C ALA A 64 24.26 -3.01 -5.37
N PRO A 65 24.29 -1.69 -5.08
CA PRO A 65 23.28 -0.78 -5.60
C PRO A 65 23.16 -1.01 -7.11
N ALA A 66 21.94 -1.29 -7.57
CA ALA A 66 21.71 -1.53 -8.99
C ALA A 66 22.27 -0.34 -9.79
N PRO A 67 23.07 -0.57 -10.84
CA PRO A 67 23.79 0.47 -11.59
C PRO A 67 22.90 1.48 -12.31
N ASP A 68 21.57 1.38 -12.16
CA ASP A 68 20.62 2.21 -12.87
C ASP A 68 20.40 3.59 -12.25
N GLU A 69 20.98 3.99 -11.11
CA GLU A 69 20.81 5.37 -10.59
C GLU A 69 21.48 6.47 -11.45
N VAL A 70 22.19 6.09 -12.52
CA VAL A 70 22.74 7.07 -13.46
C VAL A 70 21.61 7.93 -14.03
N GLY A 71 21.77 9.24 -13.96
CA GLY A 71 20.85 10.22 -14.54
C GLY A 71 19.95 10.94 -13.54
N TYR A 72 19.99 10.62 -12.24
CA TYR A 72 19.27 11.39 -11.21
C TYR A 72 20.21 11.87 -10.09
N ILE A 73 19.91 13.04 -9.53
CA ILE A 73 20.52 13.61 -8.32
C ILE A 73 19.51 13.44 -7.18
N THR A 74 19.93 12.77 -6.11
CA THR A 74 19.09 12.46 -4.95
C THR A 74 19.27 13.50 -3.85
N SER A 75 18.18 13.95 -3.25
CA SER A 75 18.14 14.89 -2.12
C SER A 75 17.24 14.35 -1.01
N ALA A 76 17.83 13.67 -0.02
CA ALA A 76 17.10 13.11 1.12
C ALA A 76 16.65 14.19 2.11
N GLY A 77 15.47 14.01 2.71
CA GLY A 77 14.86 14.96 3.65
C GLY A 77 14.45 16.27 2.99
N LYS A 78 14.30 16.28 1.67
CA LYS A 78 13.89 17.43 0.88
C LYS A 78 12.78 17.04 -0.09
N SER A 79 11.97 18.03 -0.45
CA SER A 79 10.88 17.93 -1.41
C SER A 79 10.91 19.14 -2.35
N ILE A 80 10.43 18.94 -3.58
CA ILE A 80 10.15 20.01 -4.53
C ILE A 80 8.69 20.41 -4.31
N LEU A 81 8.45 21.47 -3.55
CA LEU A 81 7.08 21.89 -3.26
C LEU A 81 6.39 22.41 -4.54
N GLY A 82 5.14 21.96 -4.74
CA GLY A 82 4.39 22.22 -5.96
C GLY A 82 5.02 21.56 -7.20
N ASN A 83 4.81 22.19 -8.37
CA ASN A 83 5.25 21.69 -9.68
C ASN A 83 4.77 20.26 -10.01
N ASP A 84 3.72 19.78 -9.34
CA ASP A 84 3.16 18.47 -9.57
C ASP A 84 2.58 18.37 -10.98
N ILE A 85 2.84 17.23 -11.62
CA ILE A 85 2.26 16.90 -12.92
C ILE A 85 0.94 16.19 -12.67
N SER A 86 -0.15 16.59 -13.32
CA SER A 86 -1.37 15.77 -13.37
C SER A 86 -1.22 14.63 -14.37
N CYS A 87 -1.78 13.44 -14.07
CA CYS A 87 -1.74 12.28 -14.98
C CYS A 87 -3.09 11.57 -15.08
N ASP A 88 -4.16 12.35 -15.27
CA ASP A 88 -5.54 11.88 -15.50
C ASP A 88 -6.12 11.02 -14.37
N GLN A 89 -5.47 11.02 -13.21
CA GLN A 89 -6.01 10.41 -12.00
C GLN A 89 -7.19 11.24 -11.50
N LYS A 90 -8.21 10.55 -10.99
CA LYS A 90 -9.38 11.20 -10.39
C LYS A 90 -9.28 11.20 -8.87
N GLN A 91 -9.71 12.29 -8.27
CA GLN A 91 -9.97 12.36 -6.84
C GLN A 91 -11.28 11.63 -6.52
N SER A 92 -11.54 11.41 -5.23
CA SER A 92 -12.76 10.71 -4.77
C SER A 92 -14.05 11.45 -5.12
N ASP A 93 -13.98 12.75 -5.39
CA ASP A 93 -15.11 13.59 -5.82
C ASP A 93 -15.30 13.60 -7.35
N GLY A 94 -14.47 12.85 -8.10
CA GLY A 94 -14.52 12.77 -9.57
C GLY A 94 -13.81 13.91 -10.31
N SER A 95 -13.26 14.89 -9.59
CA SER A 95 -12.40 15.93 -10.17
C SER A 95 -11.02 15.37 -10.56
N ASP A 96 -10.33 16.06 -11.46
CA ASP A 96 -8.95 15.71 -11.80
C ASP A 96 -8.03 15.93 -10.60
N ALA A 97 -7.14 14.98 -10.34
CA ALA A 97 -6.10 15.12 -9.34
C ALA A 97 -5.06 16.14 -9.84
N PRO A 98 -4.70 17.14 -9.03
CA PRO A 98 -3.70 18.13 -9.41
C PRO A 98 -2.27 17.55 -9.42
N PHE A 99 -2.10 16.28 -9.06
CA PHE A 99 -0.83 15.59 -8.97
C PHE A 99 -0.91 14.19 -9.60
N CYS A 100 0.25 13.61 -9.84
CA CYS A 100 0.41 12.25 -10.35
C CYS A 100 1.13 11.43 -9.30
N ARG A 101 0.36 10.67 -8.52
CA ARG A 101 0.90 9.75 -7.52
C ARG A 101 1.13 8.39 -8.16
N VAL A 102 2.34 7.87 -8.06
CA VAL A 102 2.72 6.57 -8.61
C VAL A 102 3.18 5.69 -7.45
N CYS A 103 2.60 4.51 -7.31
CA CYS A 103 2.96 3.51 -6.30
C CYS A 103 3.54 2.25 -6.98
N GLY A 104 4.21 1.38 -6.20
CA GLY A 104 4.99 0.25 -6.72
C GLY A 104 6.51 0.47 -6.60
N GLY A 105 6.92 1.33 -5.67
CA GLY A 105 8.30 1.66 -5.36
C GLY A 105 8.97 2.63 -6.32
N ARG A 106 10.14 3.11 -5.89
CA ARG A 106 10.95 4.12 -6.61
C ARG A 106 11.20 3.80 -8.09
N ARG A 107 11.44 2.53 -8.44
CA ARG A 107 11.68 2.12 -9.85
C ARG A 107 10.46 2.42 -10.73
N SER A 108 9.26 2.17 -10.22
CA SER A 108 8.00 2.43 -10.93
C SER A 108 7.75 3.93 -11.09
N VAL A 109 8.02 4.72 -10.04
CA VAL A 109 7.91 6.20 -10.10
C VAL A 109 8.87 6.77 -11.14
N ARG A 110 10.14 6.32 -11.12
CA ARG A 110 11.13 6.73 -12.12
C ARG A 110 10.72 6.34 -13.53
N ALA A 111 10.33 5.10 -13.76
CA ALA A 111 9.93 4.64 -15.10
C ALA A 111 8.74 5.48 -15.63
N ARG A 112 7.81 5.87 -14.76
CA ARG A 112 6.73 6.79 -15.13
C ARG A 112 7.24 8.20 -15.41
N CYS A 113 8.20 8.71 -14.65
CA CYS A 113 8.83 10.00 -14.92
C CYS A 113 9.54 9.99 -16.28
N ASP A 114 10.38 8.99 -16.55
CA ASP A 114 11.14 8.85 -17.79
C ASP A 114 10.21 8.75 -19.02
N ALA A 115 9.04 8.13 -18.87
CA ALA A 115 8.02 8.04 -19.93
C ALA A 115 7.19 9.32 -20.13
N ASN A 116 7.28 10.29 -19.21
CA ASN A 116 6.53 11.54 -19.26
C ASN A 116 7.45 12.70 -19.62
N SER A 117 7.31 13.26 -20.82
CA SER A 117 8.17 14.34 -21.32
C SER A 117 8.13 15.63 -20.50
N ARG A 118 7.13 15.81 -19.63
CA ARG A 118 7.03 16.95 -18.71
C ARG A 118 7.75 16.69 -17.39
N CYS A 119 8.10 15.44 -17.08
CA CYS A 119 8.71 15.06 -15.81
C CYS A 119 10.22 15.23 -15.87
N VAL A 120 10.73 16.05 -14.96
CA VAL A 120 12.18 16.32 -14.81
C VAL A 120 12.68 15.95 -13.41
N ALA A 121 11.78 15.61 -12.49
CA ALA A 121 12.06 15.16 -11.14
C ALA A 121 10.88 14.38 -10.56
N PHE A 122 11.08 13.68 -9.45
CA PHE A 122 9.99 13.11 -8.65
C PHE A 122 10.35 13.11 -7.16
N ASP A 123 9.33 13.18 -6.32
CA ASP A 123 9.44 13.12 -4.87
C ASP A 123 8.91 11.78 -4.36
N MET A 124 9.69 11.06 -3.56
CA MET A 124 9.22 9.88 -2.84
C MET A 124 8.73 10.32 -1.45
N GLU A 125 7.46 10.09 -1.14
CA GLU A 125 6.84 10.32 0.19
C GLU A 125 6.98 9.08 1.09
N THR A 126 6.92 7.90 0.49
CA THR A 126 7.10 6.62 1.18
C THR A 126 8.04 5.74 0.33
N PRO A 127 8.51 4.60 0.86
CA PRO A 127 9.26 3.65 0.03
C PRO A 127 8.47 3.13 -1.18
N ASP A 128 7.14 3.18 -1.13
CA ASP A 128 6.25 2.64 -2.16
C ASP A 128 5.72 3.69 -3.14
N CYS A 129 5.43 4.92 -2.69
CA CYS A 129 4.75 5.92 -3.51
C CYS A 129 5.53 7.23 -3.64
N GLY A 130 5.40 7.86 -4.81
CA GLY A 130 5.97 9.17 -5.10
C GLY A 130 5.13 10.00 -6.07
N TYR A 131 5.52 11.27 -6.23
CA TYR A 131 4.83 12.30 -7.00
C TYR A 131 5.74 12.82 -8.11
N LEU A 132 5.24 12.91 -9.34
CA LEU A 132 6.00 13.42 -10.49
C LEU A 132 6.04 14.95 -10.49
N LYS A 133 7.21 15.52 -10.82
CA LYS A 133 7.48 16.95 -10.77
C LYS A 133 7.94 17.49 -12.13
N ALA A 134 7.40 18.64 -12.51
CA ALA A 134 7.72 19.36 -13.75
C ALA A 134 8.92 20.31 -13.63
N ALA A 135 9.49 20.46 -12.43
CA ALA A 135 10.67 21.28 -12.18
C ALA A 135 11.64 20.55 -11.23
N ARG A 136 12.92 20.94 -11.26
CA ARG A 136 13.97 20.36 -10.39
C ARG A 136 14.08 21.04 -9.02
N GLY A 137 13.33 22.11 -8.76
CA GLY A 137 13.40 22.89 -7.53
C GLY A 137 12.49 24.13 -7.52
N PRO A 138 12.52 24.94 -6.43
CA PRO A 138 13.46 24.84 -5.30
C PRO A 138 13.25 23.58 -4.45
N LEU A 139 14.33 23.10 -3.83
CA LEU A 139 14.31 22.01 -2.86
C LEU A 139 14.17 22.59 -1.46
N GLU A 140 13.11 22.21 -0.75
CA GLU A 140 12.84 22.65 0.62
C GLU A 140 12.94 21.48 1.60
N PRO A 141 13.39 21.70 2.86
CA PRO A 141 13.37 20.67 3.88
C PRO A 141 11.94 20.14 4.10
N HIS A 142 11.77 18.83 3.98
CA HIS A 142 10.49 18.18 4.21
C HIS A 142 10.73 16.75 4.69
N GLU A 143 10.44 16.50 5.97
CA GLU A 143 10.69 15.19 6.59
C GLU A 143 9.81 14.11 5.97
N GLY A 144 10.36 12.91 5.81
CA GLY A 144 9.69 11.79 5.13
C GLY A 144 9.81 11.82 3.61
N PHE A 145 10.30 12.91 3.01
CA PHE A 145 10.46 13.02 1.56
C PHE A 145 11.90 12.82 1.09
N THR A 146 12.05 12.27 -0.11
CA THR A 146 13.31 12.25 -0.86
C THR A 146 13.06 12.62 -2.32
N SER A 147 13.66 13.72 -2.77
CA SER A 147 13.58 14.15 -4.17
C SER A 147 14.66 13.49 -5.03
N TYR A 148 14.30 13.18 -6.27
CA TYR A 148 15.19 12.70 -7.33
C TYR A 148 14.98 13.59 -8.55
N ALA A 149 15.98 14.38 -8.93
CA ALA A 149 15.93 15.25 -10.11
C ALA A 149 16.82 14.71 -11.22
N GLN A 150 16.35 14.73 -12.47
CA GLN A 150 17.18 14.33 -13.62
C GLN A 150 18.44 15.21 -13.69
N GLN A 151 19.56 14.65 -14.12
CA GLN A 151 20.82 15.38 -14.37
C GLN A 151 20.68 16.34 -15.55
#